data_AF-A0A1G5T0P9-F1
#
_entry.id   AF-A0A1G5T0P9-F1
#
_cell.length_a   1.000
_cell.length_b   1.000
_cell.length_c   1.000
_cell.angle_alpha   90.00
_cell.angle_beta   90.00
_cell.angle_gamma   90.00
#
_symmetry.space_group_name_H-M   'P 1'
#
loop_
_entity.id
_entity.type
_entity.pdbx_description
1 polymer ?
#
loop_
_entity_poly.entity_id
_entity_poly.type
_entity_poly.pdbx_seq_one_letter_code
_entity_poly.pdbx_strand_id
1 'polypeptide(L)' 'MRATLDRLRTERNVSLAALSRMIRRNEAYLQQFVSRGTPARLAEDDRRMLAIFFNIDERELGARDPWVPAQTQKSRARG' A
#
# COMPACT_ATOMS: atom_id res chain seq x y z
N MET A 1 -6.19 7.98 -3.27
CA MET A 1 -5.92 6.67 -2.63
C MET A 1 -6.31 5.48 -3.49
N ARG A 2 -7.59 5.17 -3.75
CA ARG A 2 -7.98 3.97 -4.52
C ARG A 2 -7.37 3.92 -5.92
N ALA A 3 -7.47 5.03 -6.66
CA ALA A 3 -6.84 5.18 -7.97
C ALA A 3 -5.31 5.00 -7.91
N THR A 4 -4.66 5.54 -6.88
CA THR A 4 -3.21 5.36 -6.64
C THR A 4 -2.85 3.89 -6.45
N LEU A 5 -3.58 3.18 -5.59
CA LEU A 5 -3.38 1.75 -5.34
C LEU A 5 -3.60 0.91 -6.62
N ASP A 6 -4.62 1.25 -7.40
CA ASP A 6 -4.97 0.56 -8.64
C ASP A 6 -3.90 0.75 -9.73
N ARG A 7 -3.35 1.96 -9.82
CA ARG A 7 -2.22 2.25 -10.70
C ARG A 7 -0.98 1.45 -10.27
N LEU A 8 -0.59 1.53 -9.00
CA LEU A 8 0.62 0.88 -8.48
C LEU A 8 0.60 -0.64 -8.61
N ARG A 9 -0.55 -1.27 -8.32
CA ARG A 9 -0.69 -2.74 -8.49
C ARG A 9 -0.53 -3.12 -9.97
N THR A 10 -1.01 -2.29 -10.89
CA THR A 10 -0.96 -2.54 -12.32
C THR A 10 0.46 -2.37 -12.85
N GLU A 11 1.17 -1.32 -12.43
CA GLU A 11 2.58 -1.08 -12.77
C GLU A 11 3.49 -2.22 -12.28
N ARG A 12 3.19 -2.82 -11.12
CA ARG A 12 3.95 -3.95 -10.56
C ARG A 12 3.41 -5.34 -10.98
N ASN A 13 2.31 -5.40 -11.74
CA ASN A 13 1.58 -6.62 -12.09
C ASN A 13 1.25 -7.52 -10.88
N VAL A 14 0.76 -6.91 -9.79
CA VAL A 14 0.39 -7.61 -8.55
C VAL A 14 -1.14 -7.57 -8.36
N SER A 15 -1.72 -8.69 -7.95
CA SER A 15 -3.16 -8.78 -7.68
C SER A 15 -3.54 -8.18 -6.31
N LEU A 16 -4.77 -7.67 -6.20
CA LEU A 16 -5.31 -7.17 -4.92
C LEU A 16 -5.36 -8.27 -3.85
N ALA A 17 -5.58 -9.53 -4.25
CA ALA A 17 -5.57 -10.66 -3.34
C ALA A 17 -4.17 -10.94 -2.76
N ALA A 18 -3.12 -10.84 -3.58
CA ALA A 18 -1.74 -10.99 -3.13
C ALA A 18 -1.34 -9.87 -2.17
N LEU A 19 -1.67 -8.61 -2.50
CA LEU A 19 -1.45 -7.47 -1.62
C LEU A 19 -2.20 -7.62 -0.30
N SER A 20 -3.43 -8.14 -0.31
CA SER A 20 -4.22 -8.36 0.91
C SER A 20 -3.56 -9.40 1.82
N ARG A 21 -3.09 -10.51 1.26
CA ARG A 21 -2.34 -11.53 2.02
C ARG A 21 -1.04 -10.98 2.60
N MET A 22 -0.33 -10.14 1.85
CA MET A 22 0.90 -9.50 2.30
C MET A 22 0.68 -8.67 3.59
N ILE A 23 -0.44 -7.95 3.67
CA ILE A 23 -0.83 -7.19 4.87
C ILE A 23 -1.59 -8.04 5.90
N ARG A 24 -1.52 -9.39 5.80
CA ARG A 24 -2.19 -10.35 6.69
C ARG A 24 -3.70 -10.14 6.80
N ARG A 25 -4.34 -9.72 5.71
CA ARG A 25 -5.79 -9.61 5.56
C ARG A 25 -6.33 -10.72 4.67
N ASN A 26 -7.64 -10.95 4.75
CA ASN A 26 -8.33 -11.80 3.79
C ASN A 26 -8.16 -11.22 2.36
N GLU A 27 -8.00 -12.08 1.37
CA GLU A 27 -7.86 -11.79 -0.07
C GLU A 27 -8.86 -10.77 -0.61
N ALA A 28 -10.09 -10.80 -0.09
CA ALA A 28 -11.16 -9.90 -0.54
C ALA A 28 -10.99 -8.46 0.00
N TYR A 29 -10.11 -8.20 0.96
CA TYR A 29 -10.02 -6.92 1.67
C TYR A 29 -9.72 -5.74 0.74
N LEU A 30 -8.62 -5.79 -0.01
CA LEU A 30 -8.30 -4.71 -0.95
C LEU A 30 -9.22 -4.69 -2.17
N GLN A 31 -9.80 -5.84 -2.54
CA GLN A 31 -10.82 -5.91 -3.59
C GLN A 31 -12.09 -5.15 -3.18
N GLN A 32 -12.55 -5.33 -1.94
CA GLN A 32 -13.68 -4.56 -1.40
C GLN A 32 -13.33 -3.08 -1.26
N PHE A 33 -12.11 -2.75 -0.83
CA PHE A 33 -11.65 -1.36 -0.75
C PHE A 33 -11.69 -0.64 -2.10
N VAL A 34 -11.22 -1.29 -3.17
CA VAL A 34 -11.19 -0.71 -4.52
C VAL A 34 -12.57 -0.72 -5.17
N SER A 35 -13.29 -1.86 -5.12
CA SER A 35 -14.56 -2.02 -5.84
C SER A 35 -15.77 -1.47 -5.09
N ARG A 36 -15.88 -1.75 -3.78
CA ARG A 36 -17.04 -1.34 -2.95
C ARG A 36 -16.78 -0.06 -2.18
N GLY A 37 -15.52 0.36 -2.06
CA GLY A 37 -15.14 1.51 -1.26
C GLY A 37 -15.25 1.30 0.25
N THR A 38 -15.31 0.03 0.67
CA THR A 38 -15.40 -0.36 2.08
C THR A 38 -14.20 -1.24 2.42
N PRO A 39 -13.46 -0.93 3.50
CA PRO A 39 -13.63 0.23 4.39
C PRO A 39 -13.36 1.57 3.69
N ALA A 40 -13.89 2.68 4.22
CA ALA A 40 -13.69 4.00 3.60
C ALA A 40 -12.19 4.40 3.54
N ARG A 41 -11.39 3.91 4.49
CA ARG A 41 -9.93 4.07 4.57
C ARG A 41 -9.29 2.75 4.99
N LEU A 42 -8.09 2.47 4.49
CA LEU A 42 -7.28 1.36 5.00
C LEU A 42 -6.77 1.69 6.41
N ALA A 43 -6.51 0.66 7.22
CA ALA A 43 -5.84 0.85 8.51
C ALA A 43 -4.44 1.45 8.29
N GLU A 44 -3.93 2.18 9.29
CA GLU A 44 -2.62 2.83 9.18
C GLU A 44 -1.48 1.84 8.94
N ASP A 45 -1.43 0.75 9.71
CA ASP A 45 -0.42 -0.29 9.52
C ASP A 45 -0.49 -0.92 8.12
N ASP A 46 -1.70 -1.14 7.61
CA ASP A 46 -1.92 -1.68 6.26
C ASP A 46 -1.41 -0.71 5.18
N ARG A 47 -1.66 0.60 5.34
CA ARG A 47 -1.12 1.63 4.44
C ARG A 47 0.39 1.68 4.49
N ARG A 48 0.98 1.65 5.68
CA ARG A 48 2.44 1.68 5.87
C ARG A 48 3.11 0.50 5.18
N MET A 49 2.58 -0.70 5.35
CA MET A 49 3.10 -1.89 4.68
C MET A 49 2.99 -1.81 3.15
N LEU A 50 1.87 -1.28 2.63
CA LEU A 50 1.72 -1.05 1.20
C LEU A 50 2.70 0.02 0.68
N ALA A 51 2.91 1.11 1.41
CA ALA A 51 3.86 2.16 1.05
C ALA A 51 5.30 1.64 0.97
N ILE A 52 5.71 0.82 1.95
CA ILE A 52 7.00 0.13 1.96
C ILE A 52 7.13 -0.81 0.75
N PHE A 53 6.11 -1.64 0.50
CA PHE A 53 6.12 -2.58 -0.62
C PHE A 53 6.25 -1.88 -1.98
N PHE A 54 5.50 -0.79 -2.19
CA PHE A 54 5.56 -0.02 -3.44
C PHE A 54 6.79 0.91 -3.50
N ASN A 55 7.52 1.08 -2.39
CA ASN A 55 8.62 2.02 -2.23
C ASN A 55 8.19 3.47 -2.56
N ILE A 56 7.10 3.90 -1.93
CA ILE A 56 6.51 5.24 -2.08
C ILE A 56 6.28 5.87 -0.71
N ASP A 57 5.96 7.16 -0.72
CA ASP A 57 5.51 7.89 0.46
C ASP A 57 4.08 7.46 0.85
N GLU A 58 3.80 7.23 2.14
CA GLU A 58 2.45 6.80 2.59
C GLU A 58 1.39 7.89 2.35
N ARG A 59 1.79 9.15 2.16
CA ARG A 59 0.88 10.25 1.78
C ARG A 59 0.23 10.01 0.42
N GLU A 60 0.90 9.29 -0.48
CA GLU A 60 0.30 8.83 -1.76
C GLU A 60 -0.86 7.84 -1.52
N LEU A 61 -0.82 7.13 -0.40
CA LEU A 61 -1.88 6.25 0.10
C LEU A 61 -2.79 6.94 1.13
N GLY A 62 -2.76 8.27 1.26
CA GLY A 62 -3.71 9.03 2.06
C GLY A 62 -3.39 9.14 3.56
N ALA A 63 -2.14 8.92 3.97
CA ALA A 63 -1.68 9.33 5.31
C ALA A 63 -1.81 10.86 5.49
N ARG A 64 -2.16 11.28 6.72
CA ARG A 64 -2.12 12.70 7.11
C ARG A 64 -0.72 13.06 7.60
N ASP A 65 -0.34 14.31 7.40
CA ASP A 65 0.95 14.85 7.85
C ASP A 65 0.98 15.05 9.38
N PRO A 66 2.12 14.84 10.08
CA PRO A 66 3.39 14.35 9.55
C PRO A 66 3.45 12.82 9.47
N TRP A 67 3.92 12.33 8.32
CA TRP A 67 4.24 10.91 8.10
C TRP A 67 5.71 10.64 8.43
N VAL A 68 6.00 9.58 9.21
CA VAL A 68 7.35 9.13 9.52
C VAL A 68 7.51 7.66 9.12
N PRO A 69 8.24 7.34 8.03
CA PRO A 69 8.59 5.96 7.73
C PRO A 69 9.56 5.44 8.79
N ALA A 70 9.35 4.21 9.28
CA ALA A 70 10.42 3.47 9.94
C ALA A 70 11.57 3.33 8.94
N GLN A 71 12.72 3.91 9.25
CA GLN A 71 13.85 4.03 8.33
C GLN A 71 14.30 2.65 7.83
N THR A 72 13.98 2.33 6.56
CA THR A 72 14.61 1.22 5.85
C THR A 72 16.03 1.65 5.49
N GLN A 73 16.96 1.18 6.30
CA GLN A 73 18.40 1.28 6.10
C GLN A 73 18.81 0.53 4.81
N LYS A 74 19.47 1.25 3.88
CA LYS A 74 20.47 0.80 2.88
C LYS A 74 20.06 -0.39 1.98
N SER A 75 19.97 -0.27 0.66
CA SER A 75 21.17 -0.17 -0.20
C SER A 75 20.79 0.22 -1.64
N ARG A 76 21.12 1.46 -2.03
CA ARG A 76 21.70 1.70 -3.36
C ARG A 76 23.19 1.82 -3.15
N ALA A 77 23.92 0.76 -3.48
CA ALA A 77 25.29 0.87 -3.96
C ALA A 77 25.32 0.14 -5.30
N ARG A 78 25.10 0.90 -6.37
CA ARG A 78 25.70 0.61 -7.67
C ARG A 78 27.11 1.18 -7.58
N GLY A 79 28.10 0.32 -7.78
CA GLY A 79 29.53 0.62 -7.84
C GLY A 79 30.23 -0.64 -8.28
#